data_AF-K0UUY3-F1
#
_entry.id   AF-K0UUY3-F1
#
_cell.length_a   1.000
_cell.length_b   1.000
_cell.length_c   1.000
_cell.angle_alpha   90.00
_cell.angle_beta   90.00
_cell.angle_gamma   90.00
#
_symmetry.space_group_name_H-M   'P 1'
#
loop_
_entity.id
_entity.type
_entity.pdbx_description
1 polymer ?
#
loop_
_entity_poly.entity_id
_entity_poly.type
_entity_poly.pdbx_seq_one_letter_code
_entity_poly.pdbx_strand_id
1 'polypeptide(L)'
;MLFQADPSHSPDLSILAGVRPQRSTPFLVRPADERELQHYRRLRRASFVVEQGMFAGTDRDDVDDDPRTVVLVAVTGAGAVLGGVRLAPACTPDIGWWIGSRLVVDPAARAAGLGPALIGAACAHVESVGALRFEATVQSRYAAMFTALGWTDTGEATVAGRPHRRMSWPLDPIARVAAATKSFLGEVLAPLRAVAGGLGPDGFVGDDGVPVPGTDTVAACDAIIPSMVERDPEWAGWCAVLVNVNDLSAMGATPTGLLDAVGAPTRSLLTRIVRGVANASQAWRVPVLGGHTQLGVPASLAVTALGRTATPVPAGGGAAGDPLRLTIDLAGRWRPGYHGRQWDSTSGRTADELARMAAYVATVQPRAAKDVSMAGIAGTAGMLAEAGGVGAEIDVAAVPRPGGADLGSWLTCFPGFGMLTAGGTGAAPLPESVATAVCGRLTRRPGVRLRWPDGAVTAALPGAVTGLGTA
;
A
#
# COMPACT_ATOMS: atom_id res chain seq x y z
N MET A 1 14.98 -7.03 15.25
CA MET A 1 14.06 -6.05 15.86
C MET A 1 13.09 -6.82 16.73
N LEU A 2 13.03 -6.48 18.02
CA LEU A 2 12.18 -7.13 19.02
C LEU A 2 10.75 -6.60 18.87
N PHE A 3 9.79 -7.48 18.62
CA PHE A 3 8.38 -7.13 18.55
C PHE A 3 7.69 -7.51 19.87
N GLN A 4 7.39 -6.52 20.71
CA GLN A 4 6.36 -6.64 21.74
C GLN A 4 5.03 -6.24 21.11
N ALA A 5 4.05 -7.14 21.15
CA ALA A 5 2.67 -6.82 20.82
C ALA A 5 2.02 -6.11 22.03
N ASP A 6 1.49 -4.92 21.83
CA ASP A 6 0.73 -4.18 22.85
C ASP A 6 -0.72 -3.98 22.38
N PRO A 7 -1.73 -4.57 23.04
CA PRO A 7 -3.11 -4.26 22.76
C PRO A 7 -3.65 -3.21 23.74
N SER A 8 -4.22 -2.14 23.18
CA SER A 8 -5.14 -1.18 23.83
C SER A 8 -4.59 -0.35 25.00
N HIS A 9 -4.20 0.89 24.71
CA HIS A 9 -4.06 1.95 25.72
C HIS A 9 -5.42 2.45 26.21
N SER A 10 -5.69 2.23 27.49
CA SER A 10 -6.41 3.20 28.33
C SER A 10 -5.34 3.85 29.23
N PRO A 11 -5.13 5.17 29.22
CA PRO A 11 -4.11 5.77 30.06
C PRO A 11 -4.63 5.80 31.50
N ASP A 12 -4.18 4.87 32.33
CA ASP A 12 -4.33 4.96 33.77
C ASP A 12 -3.57 6.20 34.26
N LEU A 13 -4.35 7.14 34.79
CA LEU A 13 -3.92 8.41 35.33
C LEU A 13 -3.04 8.20 36.58
N SER A 14 -1.94 8.95 36.65
CA SER A 14 -1.10 9.24 37.83
C SER A 14 0.21 8.45 37.98
N ILE A 15 1.31 9.21 38.10
CA ILE A 15 2.68 8.76 38.42
C ILE A 15 2.79 8.09 39.81
N LEU A 16 1.75 8.23 40.65
CA LEU A 16 1.67 7.68 42.01
C LEU A 16 0.97 6.31 42.06
N ALA A 17 0.38 5.83 40.96
CA ALA A 17 -0.39 4.58 40.96
C ALA A 17 0.50 3.31 40.96
N GLY A 18 1.81 3.46 40.67
CA GLY A 18 2.70 2.33 40.45
C GLY A 18 2.38 1.60 39.15
N VAL A 19 3.41 1.11 38.44
CA VAL A 19 3.19 0.29 37.25
C VAL A 19 2.75 -1.09 37.74
N ARG A 20 1.58 -1.55 37.29
CA ARG A 20 1.17 -2.95 37.50
C ARG A 20 2.32 -3.84 37.01
N PRO A 21 2.92 -4.72 37.83
CA PRO A 21 4.05 -5.52 37.37
C PRO A 21 3.60 -6.30 36.15
N GLN A 22 4.17 -5.96 34.99
CA GLN A 22 3.95 -6.68 33.75
C GLN A 22 4.42 -8.10 34.05
N ARG A 23 3.48 -9.07 34.10
CA ARG A 23 3.86 -10.48 34.27
C ARG A 23 4.86 -10.77 33.16
N SER A 24 6.12 -11.05 33.52
CA SER A 24 7.09 -11.51 32.53
C SER A 24 6.50 -12.74 31.89
N THR A 25 6.28 -12.68 30.57
CA THR A 25 5.91 -13.88 29.84
C THR A 25 7.08 -14.85 29.98
N PRO A 26 6.87 -16.11 30.43
CA PRO A 26 7.96 -17.04 30.67
C PRO A 26 8.62 -17.54 29.37
N PHE A 27 8.25 -16.96 28.23
CA PHE A 27 8.69 -17.31 26.89
C PHE A 27 8.75 -16.07 25.98
N LEU A 28 9.52 -16.20 24.90
CA LEU A 28 9.62 -15.26 23.78
C LEU A 28 9.16 -15.96 22.50
N VAL A 29 8.39 -15.27 21.66
CA VAL A 29 8.04 -15.76 20.32
C VAL A 29 9.03 -15.20 19.30
N ARG A 30 9.63 -16.06 18.49
CA ARG A 30 10.61 -15.68 17.45
C ARG A 30 10.61 -16.65 16.26
N PRO A 31 11.16 -16.25 15.09
CA PRO A 31 11.44 -17.20 14.02
C PRO A 31 12.34 -18.33 14.52
N ALA A 32 11.97 -19.57 14.16
CA ALA A 32 12.68 -20.77 14.54
C ALA A 32 14.03 -20.88 13.82
N ASP A 33 15.06 -21.30 14.56
CA ASP A 33 16.26 -21.86 13.95
C ASP A 33 16.07 -23.33 13.56
N GLU A 34 17.09 -23.95 12.95
CA GLU A 34 17.03 -25.34 12.48
C GLU A 34 16.73 -26.36 13.61
N ARG A 35 17.30 -26.16 14.81
CA ARG A 35 17.07 -27.07 15.94
C ARG A 35 15.65 -26.91 16.48
N GLU A 36 15.19 -25.67 16.57
CA GLU A 36 13.83 -25.34 17.01
C GLU A 36 12.78 -25.83 16.03
N LEU A 37 13.06 -25.75 14.72
CA LEU A 37 12.20 -26.29 13.67
C LEU A 37 12.02 -27.80 13.80
N GLN A 38 13.11 -28.53 14.08
CA GLN A 38 13.04 -29.97 14.34
C GLN A 38 12.23 -30.28 15.61
N HIS A 39 12.34 -29.46 16.65
CA HIS A 39 11.52 -29.60 17.86
C HIS A 39 10.03 -29.34 17.57
N TYR A 40 9.72 -28.26 16.87
CA TYR A 40 8.36 -27.93 16.43
C TYR A 40 7.73 -29.06 15.61
N ARG A 41 8.48 -29.67 14.67
CA ARG A 41 8.03 -30.84 13.91
C ARG A 41 7.71 -32.04 14.80
N ARG A 42 8.48 -32.26 15.88
CA ARG A 42 8.16 -33.31 16.88
C ARG A 42 6.87 -33.02 17.64
N LEU A 43 6.65 -31.77 18.07
CA LEU A 43 5.41 -31.36 18.73
C LEU A 43 4.19 -31.56 17.81
N ARG A 44 4.30 -31.14 16.54
CA ARG A 44 3.26 -31.36 15.52
C ARG A 44 2.92 -32.83 15.34
N ARG A 45 3.94 -33.68 15.19
CA ARG A 45 3.74 -35.12 15.05
C ARG A 45 3.07 -35.71 16.30
N ALA A 46 3.52 -35.33 17.49
CA ALA A 46 2.92 -35.82 18.74
C ALA A 46 1.44 -35.44 18.83
N SER A 47 1.07 -34.20 18.52
CA SER A 47 -0.33 -33.76 18.62
C SER A 47 -1.19 -34.22 17.44
N PHE A 48 -0.80 -33.93 16.19
CA PHE A 48 -1.68 -34.15 15.04
C PHE A 48 -1.69 -35.60 14.56
N VAL A 49 -0.55 -36.31 14.64
CA VAL A 49 -0.44 -37.71 14.17
C VAL A 49 -0.79 -38.67 15.30
N VAL A 50 -0.11 -38.57 16.45
CA VAL A 50 -0.25 -39.59 17.51
C VAL A 50 -1.51 -39.39 18.34
N GLU A 51 -1.69 -38.20 18.93
CA GLU A 51 -2.82 -37.92 19.82
C GLU A 51 -4.14 -37.78 19.06
N GLN A 52 -4.14 -37.03 17.97
CA GLN A 52 -5.37 -36.72 17.22
C GLN A 52 -5.64 -37.67 16.06
N GLY A 53 -4.67 -38.47 15.61
CA GLY A 53 -4.88 -39.39 14.48
C GLY A 53 -5.34 -38.68 13.19
N MET A 54 -4.99 -37.41 13.00
CA MET A 54 -5.40 -36.64 11.81
C MET A 54 -4.64 -37.07 10.56
N PHE A 55 -3.40 -37.51 10.70
CA PHE A 55 -2.55 -37.88 9.57
C PHE A 55 -1.94 -39.26 9.78
N ALA A 56 -1.69 -39.98 8.69
CA ALA A 56 -1.03 -41.28 8.72
C ALA A 56 0.50 -41.09 8.72
N GLY A 57 1.15 -41.42 9.84
CA GLY A 57 2.61 -41.43 9.97
C GLY A 57 3.29 -40.06 10.11
N THR A 58 2.94 -39.08 9.26
CA THR A 58 3.52 -37.73 9.23
C THR A 58 2.47 -36.67 8.90
N ASP A 59 2.60 -35.48 9.47
CA ASP A 59 1.82 -34.28 9.11
C ASP A 59 2.61 -33.30 8.23
N ARG A 60 3.82 -33.69 7.78
CA ARG A 60 4.65 -32.92 6.83
C ARG A 60 3.96 -32.85 5.47
N ASP A 61 4.00 -31.68 4.87
CA ASP A 61 3.49 -31.41 3.51
C ASP A 61 4.45 -30.48 2.74
N ASP A 62 4.16 -30.22 1.47
CA ASP A 62 5.01 -29.41 0.58
C ASP A 62 5.24 -27.98 1.10
N VAL A 63 4.34 -27.45 1.95
CA VAL A 63 4.51 -26.12 2.56
C VAL A 63 5.67 -26.12 3.55
N ASP A 64 6.01 -27.26 4.19
CA ASP A 64 7.19 -27.36 5.04
C ASP A 64 8.52 -27.25 4.29
N ASP A 65 8.48 -27.43 2.96
CA ASP A 65 9.62 -27.42 2.06
C ASP A 65 9.71 -26.13 1.22
N ASP A 66 8.69 -25.27 1.27
CA ASP A 66 8.72 -23.94 0.63
C ASP A 66 9.71 -23.02 1.37
N PRO A 67 10.72 -22.45 0.68
CA PRO A 67 11.71 -21.56 1.31
C PRO A 67 11.12 -20.26 1.86
N ARG A 68 9.90 -19.90 1.47
CA ARG A 68 9.16 -18.72 1.99
C ARG A 68 8.42 -19.03 3.30
N THR A 69 8.35 -20.29 3.70
CA THR A 69 7.68 -20.69 4.94
C THR A 69 8.46 -20.20 6.15
N VAL A 70 7.74 -19.54 7.05
CA VAL A 70 8.26 -19.07 8.33
C VAL A 70 7.57 -19.83 9.45
N VAL A 71 8.36 -20.37 10.36
CA VAL A 71 7.86 -20.97 11.60
C VAL A 71 8.20 -20.06 12.77
N LEU A 72 7.19 -19.61 13.50
CA LEU A 72 7.37 -18.90 14.76
C LEU A 72 7.25 -19.89 15.91
N VAL A 73 8.21 -19.87 16.84
CA VAL A 73 8.23 -20.73 18.03
C VAL A 73 8.20 -19.89 19.30
N ALA A 74 7.51 -20.39 20.32
CA ALA A 74 7.56 -19.86 21.68
C ALA A 74 8.65 -20.60 22.46
N VAL A 75 9.62 -19.86 23.02
CA VAL A 75 10.84 -20.44 23.62
C VAL A 75 11.05 -19.88 25.02
N THR A 76 11.34 -20.74 26.01
CA THR A 76 11.67 -20.30 27.37
C THR A 76 13.05 -19.64 27.45
N GLY A 77 13.35 -18.96 28.56
CA GLY A 77 14.71 -18.46 28.83
C GLY A 77 15.78 -19.56 28.86
N ALA A 78 15.40 -20.83 29.07
CA ALA A 78 16.29 -21.98 29.02
C ALA A 78 16.42 -22.61 27.62
N GLY A 79 15.78 -22.03 26.58
CA GLY A 79 15.84 -22.52 25.21
C GLY A 79 14.86 -23.66 24.88
N ALA A 80 13.90 -23.97 25.77
CA ALA A 80 12.91 -25.01 25.51
C ALA A 80 11.76 -24.47 24.63
N VAL A 81 11.45 -25.16 23.54
CA VAL A 81 10.33 -24.82 22.63
C VAL A 81 9.02 -25.32 23.25
N LEU A 82 8.10 -24.40 23.49
CA LEU A 82 6.79 -24.66 24.10
C LEU A 82 5.66 -24.81 23.08
N GLY A 83 5.92 -24.49 21.82
CA GLY A 83 4.92 -24.49 20.75
C GLY A 83 5.39 -23.68 19.55
N GLY A 84 4.60 -23.71 18.48
CA GLY A 84 4.87 -22.92 17.30
C GLY A 84 3.69 -22.85 16.33
N VAL A 85 3.83 -22.00 15.33
CA VAL A 85 2.87 -21.79 14.24
C VAL A 85 3.63 -21.61 12.93
N ARG A 86 3.10 -22.18 11.84
CA ARG A 86 3.65 -22.09 10.49
C ARG A 86 2.88 -21.05 9.68
N LEU A 87 3.62 -20.19 8.99
CA LEU A 87 3.14 -19.14 8.11
C LEU A 87 3.74 -19.35 6.73
N ALA A 88 2.93 -19.21 5.69
CA ALA A 88 3.42 -19.29 4.31
C ALA A 88 2.50 -18.51 3.36
N PRO A 89 3.01 -18.04 2.21
CA PRO A 89 2.18 -17.61 1.09
C PRO A 89 1.24 -18.75 0.64
N ALA A 90 0.00 -18.41 0.31
CA ALA A 90 -1.01 -19.35 -0.15
C ALA A 90 -0.78 -19.85 -1.58
N CYS A 91 -0.01 -19.10 -2.37
CA CYS A 91 0.21 -19.38 -3.78
C CYS A 91 1.57 -18.87 -4.29
N THR A 92 1.84 -19.23 -5.55
CA THR A 92 3.02 -18.79 -6.30
C THR A 92 2.55 -18.09 -7.58
N PRO A 93 3.01 -16.86 -7.88
CA PRO A 93 3.88 -16.03 -7.04
C PRO A 93 3.21 -15.58 -5.72
N ASP A 94 3.99 -15.07 -4.77
CA ASP A 94 3.45 -14.43 -3.56
C ASP A 94 2.75 -13.12 -3.94
N ILE A 95 1.43 -13.13 -3.81
CA ILE A 95 0.52 -12.01 -4.08
C ILE A 95 -0.07 -11.43 -2.79
N GLY A 96 0.63 -11.56 -1.65
CA GLY A 96 0.15 -11.04 -0.37
C GLY A 96 -1.03 -11.81 0.22
N TRP A 97 -1.30 -13.03 -0.25
CA TRP A 97 -2.21 -13.97 0.41
C TRP A 97 -1.40 -14.95 1.23
N TRP A 98 -1.56 -14.91 2.55
CA TRP A 98 -0.82 -15.73 3.51
C TRP A 98 -1.76 -16.61 4.32
N ILE A 99 -1.25 -17.76 4.77
CA ILE A 99 -2.00 -18.74 5.57
C ILE A 99 -1.25 -19.09 6.85
N GLY A 100 -1.98 -19.10 7.97
CA GLY A 100 -1.55 -19.64 9.25
C GLY A 100 -1.97 -21.10 9.37
N SER A 101 -1.03 -21.98 9.69
CA SER A 101 -1.29 -23.41 9.79
C SER A 101 -0.43 -24.09 10.87
N ARG A 102 -0.80 -25.33 11.20
CA ARG A 102 -0.02 -26.23 12.09
C ARG A 102 0.36 -25.59 13.43
N LEU A 103 -0.53 -24.76 14.00
CA LEU A 103 -0.34 -24.22 15.34
C LEU A 103 -0.42 -25.35 16.37
N VAL A 104 0.64 -25.56 17.12
CA VAL A 104 0.72 -26.57 18.17
C VAL A 104 1.37 -25.98 19.42
N VAL A 105 0.89 -26.41 20.58
CA VAL A 105 1.46 -26.08 21.90
C VAL A 105 1.77 -27.38 22.61
N ASP A 106 2.90 -27.44 23.32
CA ASP A 106 3.26 -28.56 24.18
C ASP A 106 2.20 -28.72 25.30
N PRO A 107 1.53 -29.88 25.40
CA PRO A 107 0.55 -30.15 26.45
C PRO A 107 1.12 -30.03 27.87
N ALA A 108 2.43 -30.27 28.04
CA ALA A 108 3.11 -30.15 29.33
C ALA A 108 3.41 -28.69 29.72
N ALA A 109 3.29 -27.75 28.77
CA ALA A 109 3.52 -26.34 29.03
C ALA A 109 2.38 -25.76 29.88
N ARG A 110 2.69 -25.42 31.14
CA ARG A 110 1.75 -24.79 32.09
C ARG A 110 1.56 -23.28 31.87
N ALA A 111 2.06 -22.73 30.76
CA ALA A 111 1.99 -21.31 30.48
C ALA A 111 0.64 -20.96 29.83
N ALA A 112 -0.25 -20.34 30.61
CA ALA A 112 -1.48 -19.77 30.09
C ALA A 112 -1.17 -18.73 28.99
N GLY A 113 -1.95 -18.75 27.91
CA GLY A 113 -1.85 -17.77 26.83
C GLY A 113 -0.86 -18.07 25.70
N LEU A 114 -0.21 -19.25 25.68
CA LEU A 114 0.72 -19.62 24.59
C LEU A 114 0.08 -19.57 23.20
N GLY A 115 -1.12 -20.16 23.04
CA GLY A 115 -1.87 -20.13 21.78
C GLY A 115 -2.15 -18.70 21.30
N PRO A 116 -2.82 -17.86 22.12
CA PRO A 116 -3.01 -16.44 21.83
C PRO A 116 -1.72 -15.67 21.49
N ALA A 117 -0.62 -15.92 22.21
CA ALA A 117 0.66 -15.24 21.93
C ALA A 117 1.25 -15.65 20.57
N LEU A 118 1.18 -16.93 20.21
CA LEU A 118 1.59 -17.41 18.89
C LEU A 118 0.70 -16.85 17.76
N ILE A 119 -0.61 -16.76 17.98
CA ILE A 119 -1.55 -16.16 17.02
C ILE A 119 -1.24 -14.67 16.84
N GLY A 120 -1.07 -13.92 17.93
CA GLY A 120 -0.73 -12.49 17.88
C GLY A 120 0.60 -12.25 17.16
N ALA A 121 1.62 -13.06 17.44
CA ALA A 121 2.91 -12.99 16.75
C ALA A 121 2.78 -13.35 15.26
N ALA A 122 1.92 -14.30 14.91
CA ALA A 122 1.61 -14.63 13.52
C ALA A 122 0.95 -13.47 12.77
N CYS A 123 -0.08 -12.84 13.36
CA CYS A 123 -0.71 -11.66 12.78
C CYS A 123 0.31 -10.54 12.55
N ALA A 124 1.11 -10.21 13.57
CA ALA A 124 2.14 -9.17 13.47
C ALA A 124 3.19 -9.49 12.40
N HIS A 125 3.62 -10.76 12.28
CA HIS A 125 4.55 -11.16 11.23
C HIS A 125 3.94 -10.99 9.84
N VAL A 126 2.70 -11.43 9.64
CA VAL A 126 2.02 -11.35 8.35
C VAL A 126 1.76 -9.89 7.92
N GLU A 127 1.49 -9.01 8.87
CA GLU A 127 1.44 -7.56 8.62
C GLU A 127 2.82 -7.01 8.21
N SER A 128 3.90 -7.47 8.84
CA SER A 128 5.26 -6.99 8.56
C SER A 128 5.80 -7.38 7.19
N VAL A 129 5.30 -8.49 6.61
CA VAL A 129 5.66 -8.93 5.25
C VAL A 129 4.77 -8.30 4.17
N GLY A 130 3.87 -7.38 4.56
CA GLY A 130 3.00 -6.68 3.61
C GLY A 130 1.92 -7.56 3.00
N ALA A 131 1.36 -8.50 3.76
CA ALA A 131 0.21 -9.27 3.31
C ALA A 131 -1.05 -8.39 3.21
N LEU A 132 -1.98 -8.82 2.36
CA LEU A 132 -3.26 -8.18 2.08
C LEU A 132 -4.46 -9.12 2.39
N ARG A 133 -4.19 -10.41 2.52
CA ARG A 133 -5.17 -11.43 2.95
C ARG A 133 -4.46 -12.43 3.84
N PHE A 134 -4.99 -12.64 5.04
CA PHE A 134 -4.46 -13.62 5.99
C PHE A 134 -5.56 -14.52 6.52
N GLU A 135 -5.38 -15.83 6.35
CA GLU A 135 -6.39 -16.83 6.65
C GLU A 135 -5.83 -18.01 7.43
N ALA A 136 -6.70 -18.75 8.10
CA ALA A 136 -6.36 -20.00 8.75
C ALA A 136 -7.57 -20.95 8.70
N THR A 137 -7.29 -22.26 8.61
CA THR A 137 -8.29 -23.30 8.92
C THR A 137 -8.09 -23.75 10.35
N VAL A 138 -9.05 -23.42 11.21
CA VAL A 138 -8.98 -23.61 12.66
C VAL A 138 -9.93 -24.73 13.06
N GLN A 139 -9.50 -25.70 13.87
CA GLN A 139 -10.42 -26.73 14.37
C GLN A 139 -11.61 -26.06 15.10
N SER A 140 -12.83 -26.54 14.89
CA SER A 140 -14.04 -25.83 15.36
C SER A 140 -14.05 -25.53 16.86
N ARG A 141 -13.41 -26.38 17.67
CA ARG A 141 -13.23 -26.18 19.13
C ARG A 141 -12.42 -24.94 19.52
N TYR A 142 -11.58 -24.41 18.62
CA TYR A 142 -10.75 -23.22 18.86
C TYR A 142 -11.30 -21.95 18.20
N ALA A 143 -12.40 -22.03 17.44
CA ALA A 143 -12.95 -20.88 16.71
C ALA A 143 -13.35 -19.72 17.64
N ALA A 144 -13.90 -20.01 18.82
CA ALA A 144 -14.24 -18.99 19.82
C ALA A 144 -13.02 -18.20 20.31
N MET A 145 -11.88 -18.86 20.49
CA MET A 145 -10.62 -18.21 20.86
C MET A 145 -10.13 -17.27 19.76
N PHE A 146 -10.15 -17.72 18.50
CA PHE A 146 -9.77 -16.88 17.36
C PHE A 146 -10.70 -15.66 17.22
N THR A 147 -12.00 -15.87 17.40
CA THR A 147 -13.00 -14.79 17.37
C THR A 147 -12.72 -13.76 18.47
N ALA A 148 -12.42 -14.21 19.70
CA ALA A 148 -12.04 -13.35 20.81
C ALA A 148 -10.73 -12.57 20.56
N LEU A 149 -9.86 -13.07 19.68
CA LEU A 149 -8.63 -12.40 19.26
C LEU A 149 -8.84 -11.42 18.10
N GLY A 150 -10.04 -11.33 17.52
CA GLY A 150 -10.37 -10.43 16.41
C GLY A 150 -10.44 -11.08 15.03
N TRP A 151 -10.35 -12.41 14.93
CA TRP A 151 -10.54 -13.11 13.67
C TRP A 151 -12.03 -13.22 13.31
N THR A 152 -12.32 -13.18 12.01
CA THR A 152 -13.68 -13.37 11.48
C THR A 152 -13.85 -14.80 10.98
N ASP A 153 -14.93 -15.46 11.38
CA ASP A 153 -15.33 -16.76 10.86
C ASP A 153 -15.99 -16.61 9.48
N THR A 154 -15.40 -17.21 8.45
CA THR A 154 -15.86 -17.10 7.05
C THR A 154 -16.55 -18.36 6.55
N GLY A 155 -16.78 -19.35 7.43
CA GLY A 155 -17.57 -20.54 7.15
C GLY A 155 -16.89 -21.84 7.50
N GLU A 156 -17.56 -22.94 7.19
CA GLU A 156 -17.08 -24.29 7.54
C GLU A 156 -15.95 -24.77 6.61
N ALA A 157 -15.12 -25.66 7.13
CA ALA A 157 -14.14 -26.44 6.40
C ALA A 157 -13.97 -27.82 7.04
N THR A 158 -13.43 -28.76 6.27
CA THR A 158 -12.98 -30.06 6.79
C THR A 158 -11.52 -30.23 6.46
N VAL A 159 -10.70 -30.53 7.47
CA VAL A 159 -9.27 -30.83 7.28
C VAL A 159 -9.01 -32.19 7.93
N ALA A 160 -8.45 -33.11 7.16
CA ALA A 160 -8.14 -34.47 7.62
C ALA A 160 -9.34 -35.17 8.30
N GLY A 161 -10.53 -35.07 7.67
CA GLY A 161 -11.78 -35.67 8.18
C GLY A 161 -12.35 -35.03 9.44
N ARG A 162 -11.78 -33.91 9.92
CA ARG A 162 -12.23 -33.23 11.14
C ARG A 162 -12.89 -31.88 10.84
N PRO A 163 -13.94 -31.49 11.58
CA PRO A 163 -14.55 -30.16 11.47
C PRO A 163 -13.58 -29.03 11.80
N HIS A 164 -13.50 -28.06 10.89
CA HIS A 164 -12.75 -26.81 11.00
C HIS A 164 -13.65 -25.63 10.61
N ARG A 165 -13.17 -24.44 10.93
CA ARG A 165 -13.70 -23.15 10.49
C ARG A 165 -12.64 -22.46 9.65
N ARG A 166 -13.03 -21.87 8.53
CA ARG A 166 -12.22 -20.90 7.81
C ARG A 166 -12.30 -19.59 8.57
N MET A 167 -11.14 -19.03 8.87
CA MET A 167 -11.05 -17.80 9.63
C MET A 167 -10.13 -16.82 8.90
N SER A 168 -10.47 -15.54 8.92
CA SER A 168 -9.67 -14.48 8.32
C SER A 168 -9.29 -13.42 9.34
N TRP A 169 -8.04 -12.95 9.28
CA TRP A 169 -7.57 -11.80 10.04
C TRP A 169 -7.82 -10.52 9.24
N PRO A 170 -8.43 -9.48 9.83
CA PRO A 170 -8.62 -8.21 9.15
C PRO A 170 -7.27 -7.53 8.89
N LEU A 171 -6.99 -7.24 7.62
CA LEU A 171 -5.85 -6.46 7.18
C LEU A 171 -6.37 -5.27 6.37
N ASP A 172 -5.96 -4.06 6.72
CA ASP A 172 -6.45 -2.82 6.12
C ASP A 172 -5.35 -1.83 5.69
N PRO A 173 -4.16 -2.25 5.20
CA PRO A 173 -3.08 -1.31 4.87
C PRO A 173 -3.49 -0.27 3.82
N ILE A 174 -4.30 -0.65 2.84
CA ILE A 174 -4.83 0.26 1.81
C ILE A 174 -5.75 1.31 2.42
N ALA A 175 -6.69 0.90 3.28
CA ALA A 175 -7.60 1.83 3.95
C ALA A 175 -6.86 2.78 4.89
N ARG A 176 -5.84 2.29 5.63
CA ARG A 176 -5.01 3.15 6.50
C ARG A 176 -4.26 4.22 5.72
N VAL A 177 -3.68 3.87 4.57
CA VAL A 177 -2.97 4.85 3.72
C VAL A 177 -3.93 5.87 3.12
N ALA A 178 -5.10 5.44 2.62
CA ALA A 178 -6.13 6.36 2.12
C ALA A 178 -6.64 7.31 3.22
N ALA A 179 -6.93 6.79 4.41
CA ALA A 179 -7.39 7.59 5.55
C ALA A 179 -6.35 8.63 5.99
N ALA A 180 -5.08 8.24 6.03
CA ALA A 180 -3.99 9.13 6.43
C ALA A 180 -3.68 10.23 5.41
N THR A 181 -4.08 10.07 4.14
CA THR A 181 -3.63 10.96 3.06
C THR A 181 -4.74 11.68 2.31
N LYS A 182 -5.97 11.14 2.27
CA LYS A 182 -7.04 11.63 1.36
C LYS A 182 -8.43 11.74 2.00
N SER A 183 -8.80 10.89 2.97
CA SER A 183 -10.21 10.78 3.40
C SER A 183 -10.78 11.98 4.15
N PHE A 184 -9.95 12.93 4.57
CA PHE A 184 -10.38 14.19 5.19
C PHE A 184 -10.66 15.31 4.16
N LEU A 185 -10.30 15.13 2.88
CA LEU A 185 -10.30 16.21 1.90
C LEU A 185 -11.70 16.77 1.63
N GLY A 186 -12.71 15.90 1.47
CA GLY A 186 -14.08 16.32 1.18
C GLY A 186 -14.65 17.27 2.23
N GLU A 187 -14.40 17.00 3.51
CA GLU A 187 -14.83 17.84 4.62
C GLU A 187 -14.04 19.16 4.66
N VAL A 188 -12.71 19.09 4.61
CA VAL A 188 -11.83 20.27 4.73
C VAL A 188 -12.00 21.24 3.56
N LEU A 189 -12.25 20.73 2.35
CA LEU A 189 -12.40 21.54 1.14
C LEU A 189 -13.84 22.00 0.88
N ALA A 190 -14.82 21.61 1.70
CA ALA A 190 -16.22 22.01 1.54
C ALA A 190 -16.43 23.54 1.43
N PRO A 191 -15.72 24.41 2.18
CA PRO A 191 -15.86 25.86 2.02
C PRO A 191 -15.44 26.36 0.63
N LEU A 192 -14.43 25.74 0.00
CA LEU A 192 -14.02 26.10 -1.36
C LEU A 192 -15.07 25.72 -2.39
N ARG A 193 -15.76 24.58 -2.18
CA ARG A 193 -16.85 24.13 -3.06
C ARG A 193 -18.06 25.07 -3.03
N ALA A 194 -18.26 25.81 -1.94
CA ALA A 194 -19.35 26.78 -1.83
C ALA A 194 -19.08 28.07 -2.65
N VAL A 195 -17.84 28.29 -3.08
CA VAL A 195 -17.46 29.42 -3.94
C VAL A 195 -17.74 29.05 -5.40
N ALA A 196 -18.38 29.95 -6.16
CA ALA A 196 -18.64 29.74 -7.58
C ALA A 196 -17.33 29.52 -8.36
N GLY A 197 -17.24 28.39 -9.08
CA GLY A 197 -16.02 27.97 -9.79
C GLY A 197 -14.91 27.41 -8.88
N GLY A 198 -15.19 27.20 -7.59
CA GLY A 198 -14.27 26.57 -6.66
C GLY A 198 -14.05 25.09 -6.94
N LEU A 199 -12.84 24.61 -6.68
CA LEU A 199 -12.38 23.24 -6.95
C LEU A 199 -12.33 22.83 -8.43
N GLY A 200 -12.44 23.79 -9.35
CA GLY A 200 -12.33 23.56 -10.80
C GLY A 200 -13.67 23.49 -11.51
N PRO A 201 -13.66 23.37 -12.85
CA PRO A 201 -14.86 23.19 -13.66
C PRO A 201 -15.48 21.80 -13.44
N ASP A 202 -16.77 21.67 -13.73
CA ASP A 202 -17.49 20.40 -13.71
C ASP A 202 -16.76 19.33 -14.56
N GLY A 203 -16.65 18.12 -14.02
CA GLY A 203 -15.93 17.00 -14.61
C GLY A 203 -14.45 16.88 -14.19
N PHE A 204 -13.92 17.88 -13.46
CA PHE A 204 -12.52 17.93 -13.02
C PHE A 204 -12.37 18.20 -11.51
N VAL A 205 -13.45 18.13 -10.72
CA VAL A 205 -13.36 18.33 -9.28
C VAL A 205 -12.54 17.21 -8.63
N GLY A 206 -11.45 17.58 -7.96
CA GLY A 206 -10.56 16.63 -7.27
C GLY A 206 -9.65 15.82 -8.22
N ASP A 207 -9.53 16.25 -9.46
CA ASP A 207 -8.62 15.67 -10.46
C ASP A 207 -7.14 16.01 -10.17
N ASP A 208 -6.22 15.42 -10.93
CA ASP A 208 -4.77 15.64 -10.73
C ASP A 208 -4.32 17.07 -11.08
N GLY A 209 -5.02 17.70 -12.02
CA GLY A 209 -4.86 19.10 -12.34
C GLY A 209 -6.20 19.76 -12.67
N VAL A 210 -6.18 21.07 -12.86
CA VAL A 210 -7.38 21.85 -13.18
C VAL A 210 -7.23 22.53 -14.54
N PRO A 211 -8.16 22.30 -15.49
CA PRO A 211 -8.27 23.14 -16.67
C PRO A 211 -8.61 24.58 -16.26
N VAL A 212 -7.76 25.53 -16.63
CA VAL A 212 -7.93 26.95 -16.30
C VAL A 212 -8.99 27.54 -17.24
N PRO A 213 -10.11 28.08 -16.71
CA PRO A 213 -11.23 28.55 -17.53
C PRO A 213 -10.81 29.55 -18.62
N GLY A 214 -11.30 29.33 -19.85
CA GLY A 214 -11.05 30.21 -20.99
C GLY A 214 -9.67 30.09 -21.62
N THR A 215 -8.88 29.08 -21.26
CA THR A 215 -7.53 28.86 -21.78
C THR A 215 -7.32 27.38 -22.17
N ASP A 216 -6.21 27.07 -22.82
CA ASP A 216 -5.73 25.70 -23.04
C ASP A 216 -4.77 25.22 -21.92
N THR A 217 -4.72 25.96 -20.81
CA THR A 217 -3.79 25.72 -19.70
C THR A 217 -4.40 24.77 -18.69
N VAL A 218 -3.58 23.83 -18.20
CA VAL A 218 -3.87 23.00 -17.04
C VAL A 218 -2.89 23.40 -15.93
N ALA A 219 -3.39 23.62 -14.73
CA ALA A 219 -2.56 23.89 -13.56
C ALA A 219 -2.60 22.71 -12.59
N ALA A 220 -1.45 22.35 -12.04
CA ALA A 220 -1.30 21.40 -10.94
C ALA A 220 -0.51 22.06 -9.82
N CYS A 221 -0.72 21.66 -8.57
CA CYS A 221 -0.01 22.23 -7.44
C CYS A 221 0.13 21.21 -6.33
N ASP A 222 1.36 21.03 -5.86
CA ASP A 222 1.68 20.03 -4.86
C ASP A 222 2.66 20.56 -3.82
N ALA A 223 2.45 20.12 -2.58
CA ALA A 223 3.29 20.45 -1.45
C ALA A 223 4.05 19.21 -0.97
N ILE A 224 5.34 19.38 -0.67
CA ILE A 224 6.18 18.30 -0.15
C ILE A 224 6.16 18.33 1.37
N ILE A 225 5.95 17.15 1.98
CA ILE A 225 5.87 17.02 3.44
C ILE A 225 7.15 17.56 4.11
N PRO A 226 7.05 18.43 5.13
CA PRO A 226 8.21 19.08 5.74
C PRO A 226 9.29 18.11 6.22
N SER A 227 8.89 16.98 6.81
CA SER A 227 9.82 15.95 7.29
C SER A 227 10.69 15.32 6.18
N MET A 228 10.22 15.34 4.92
CA MET A 228 11.01 14.92 3.77
C MET A 228 11.96 16.03 3.32
N VAL A 229 11.48 17.28 3.28
CA VAL A 229 12.31 18.46 2.97
C VAL A 229 13.50 18.57 3.93
N GLU A 230 13.30 18.27 5.21
CA GLU A 230 14.36 18.29 6.22
C GLU A 230 15.31 17.10 6.10
N ARG A 231 14.77 15.88 5.94
CA ARG A 231 15.54 14.63 5.96
C ARG A 231 16.32 14.40 4.67
N ASP A 232 15.70 14.63 3.51
CA ASP A 232 16.27 14.38 2.19
C ASP A 232 15.93 15.56 1.24
N PRO A 233 16.51 16.75 1.44
CA PRO A 233 16.14 17.98 0.73
C PRO A 233 16.35 17.92 -0.79
N GLU A 234 17.41 17.27 -1.27
CA GLU A 234 17.64 17.13 -2.71
C GLU A 234 16.58 16.23 -3.34
N TRP A 235 16.17 15.18 -2.64
CA TRP A 235 15.05 14.33 -3.07
C TRP A 235 13.71 15.02 -2.97
N ALA A 236 13.48 15.81 -1.93
CA ALA A 236 12.29 16.65 -1.82
C ALA A 236 12.16 17.59 -3.02
N GLY A 237 13.27 18.23 -3.41
CA GLY A 237 13.35 19.06 -4.61
C GLY A 237 13.05 18.27 -5.89
N TRP A 238 13.61 17.06 -6.03
CA TRP A 238 13.31 16.18 -7.16
C TRP A 238 11.82 15.81 -7.22
N CYS A 239 11.27 15.36 -6.09
CA CYS A 239 9.88 14.94 -6.00
C CYS A 239 8.91 16.08 -6.25
N ALA A 240 9.23 17.32 -5.85
CA ALA A 240 8.38 18.49 -6.12
C ALA A 240 8.12 18.73 -7.61
N VAL A 241 9.12 18.47 -8.45
CA VAL A 241 8.96 18.48 -9.91
C VAL A 241 8.24 17.23 -10.40
N LEU A 242 8.64 16.06 -9.90
CA LEU A 242 8.10 14.75 -10.30
C LEU A 242 6.58 14.67 -10.18
N VAL A 243 6.04 14.99 -9.00
CA VAL A 243 4.60 14.85 -8.70
C VAL A 243 3.78 15.75 -9.62
N ASN A 244 4.19 17.01 -9.76
CA ASN A 244 3.55 17.99 -10.62
C ASN A 244 3.60 17.61 -12.11
N VAL A 245 4.72 17.02 -12.58
CA VAL A 245 4.81 16.54 -13.96
C VAL A 245 3.90 15.34 -14.18
N ASN A 246 3.81 14.42 -13.20
CA ASN A 246 2.88 13.30 -13.26
C ASN A 246 1.42 13.78 -13.29
N ASP A 247 1.05 14.79 -12.49
CA ASP A 247 -0.29 15.37 -12.50
C ASP A 247 -0.66 15.93 -13.88
N LEU A 248 0.20 16.77 -14.46
CA LEU A 248 -0.02 17.30 -15.81
C LEU A 248 -0.08 16.18 -16.85
N SER A 249 0.77 15.16 -16.70
CA SER A 249 0.78 13.99 -17.58
C SER A 249 -0.53 13.22 -17.49
N ALA A 250 -1.10 13.04 -16.29
CA ALA A 250 -2.40 12.37 -16.09
C ALA A 250 -3.55 13.13 -16.75
N MET A 251 -3.48 14.46 -16.78
CA MET A 251 -4.43 15.31 -17.51
C MET A 251 -4.24 15.28 -19.04
N GLY A 252 -3.22 14.57 -19.55
CA GLY A 252 -2.82 14.61 -20.95
C GLY A 252 -2.24 15.96 -21.38
N ALA A 253 -1.76 16.77 -20.43
CA ALA A 253 -1.17 18.07 -20.68
C ALA A 253 0.35 17.97 -20.87
N THR A 254 0.88 18.72 -21.83
CA THR A 254 2.33 18.87 -21.98
C THR A 254 2.84 19.90 -20.99
N PRO A 255 3.76 19.57 -20.07
CA PRO A 255 4.32 20.55 -19.12
C PRO A 255 5.03 21.69 -19.85
N THR A 256 4.80 22.92 -19.40
CA THR A 256 5.38 24.14 -19.99
C THR A 256 6.26 24.93 -19.04
N GLY A 257 6.00 24.84 -17.74
CA GLY A 257 6.83 25.48 -16.73
C GLY A 257 6.35 25.26 -15.31
N LEU A 258 7.21 25.63 -14.36
CA LEU A 258 7.01 25.45 -12.92
C LEU A 258 7.17 26.80 -12.20
N LEU A 259 6.43 26.97 -11.11
CA LEU A 259 6.65 28.01 -10.11
C LEU A 259 6.96 27.33 -8.77
N ASP A 260 8.01 27.76 -8.07
CA ASP A 260 8.38 27.20 -6.77
C ASP A 260 8.13 28.17 -5.61
N ALA A 261 7.72 27.65 -4.46
CA ALA A 261 7.64 28.38 -3.21
C ALA A 261 8.43 27.60 -2.15
N VAL A 262 9.58 28.12 -1.76
CA VAL A 262 10.55 27.43 -0.90
C VAL A 262 10.90 28.24 0.34
N GLY A 263 10.82 27.58 1.50
CA GLY A 263 11.25 28.08 2.80
C GLY A 263 12.30 27.16 3.41
N ALA A 264 13.33 27.72 4.04
CA ALA A 264 14.32 26.92 4.74
C ALA A 264 14.97 27.67 5.92
N PRO A 265 15.37 26.96 7.00
CA PRO A 265 15.95 27.57 8.18
C PRO A 265 17.40 28.01 7.95
N THR A 266 18.08 27.39 6.99
CA THR A 266 19.49 27.66 6.67
C THR A 266 19.72 27.70 5.16
N ARG A 267 20.72 28.47 4.74
CA ARG A 267 21.13 28.55 3.34
C ARG A 267 21.59 27.20 2.79
N SER A 268 22.19 26.36 3.64
CA SER A 268 22.63 25.02 3.27
C SER A 268 21.46 24.13 2.87
N LEU A 269 20.40 24.09 3.69
CA LEU A 269 19.19 23.32 3.36
C LEU A 269 18.52 23.87 2.10
N LEU A 270 18.35 25.19 2.00
CA LEU A 270 17.78 25.85 0.82
C LEU A 270 18.54 25.45 -0.46
N THR A 271 19.87 25.50 -0.43
CA THR A 271 20.71 25.17 -1.59
C THR A 271 20.50 23.73 -2.03
N ARG A 272 20.34 22.80 -1.08
CA ARG A 272 20.07 21.37 -1.38
C ARG A 272 18.67 21.19 -1.99
N ILE A 273 17.67 21.87 -1.46
CA ILE A 273 16.31 21.83 -2.03
C ILE A 273 16.33 22.32 -3.49
N VAL A 274 16.86 23.52 -3.72
CA VAL A 274 16.92 24.14 -5.05
C VAL A 274 17.75 23.30 -6.03
N ARG A 275 18.83 22.66 -5.57
CA ARG A 275 19.61 21.72 -6.40
C ARG A 275 18.76 20.53 -6.86
N GLY A 276 17.94 19.97 -5.96
CA GLY A 276 17.00 18.91 -6.29
C GLY A 276 16.00 19.33 -7.37
N VAL A 277 15.39 20.52 -7.19
CA VAL A 277 14.47 21.11 -8.15
C VAL A 277 15.14 21.33 -9.51
N ALA A 278 16.34 21.92 -9.53
CA ALA A 278 17.09 22.19 -10.75
C ALA A 278 17.44 20.91 -11.51
N ASN A 279 17.90 19.87 -10.80
CA ASN A 279 18.24 18.59 -11.41
C ASN A 279 17.01 17.91 -12.03
N ALA A 280 15.87 17.92 -11.34
CA ALA A 280 14.65 17.34 -11.88
C ALA A 280 14.07 18.18 -13.02
N SER A 281 14.07 19.51 -12.91
CA SER A 281 13.70 20.43 -13.98
C SER A 281 14.49 20.16 -15.27
N GLN A 282 15.81 19.97 -15.16
CA GLN A 282 16.67 19.61 -16.28
C GLN A 282 16.34 18.21 -16.84
N ALA A 283 16.14 17.20 -15.98
CA ALA A 283 15.84 15.84 -16.39
C ALA A 283 14.49 15.72 -17.11
N TRP A 284 13.45 16.37 -16.60
CA TRP A 284 12.10 16.39 -17.18
C TRP A 284 11.95 17.42 -18.31
N ARG A 285 12.96 18.27 -18.54
CA ARG A 285 12.94 19.38 -19.52
C ARG A 285 11.78 20.35 -19.30
N VAL A 286 11.45 20.62 -18.04
CA VAL A 286 10.40 21.58 -17.65
C VAL A 286 11.04 22.72 -16.87
N PRO A 287 11.11 23.94 -17.44
CA PRO A 287 11.81 25.05 -16.80
C PRO A 287 11.07 25.56 -15.56
N VAL A 288 11.83 25.96 -14.53
CA VAL A 288 11.31 26.80 -13.44
C VAL A 288 11.26 28.23 -13.94
N LEU A 289 10.06 28.79 -14.03
CA LEU A 289 9.79 30.12 -14.59
C LEU A 289 10.00 31.24 -13.57
N GLY A 290 9.88 30.92 -12.29
CA GLY A 290 9.98 31.85 -11.18
C GLY A 290 9.45 31.24 -9.90
N GLY A 291 9.30 32.05 -8.85
CA GLY A 291 8.87 31.56 -7.56
C GLY A 291 9.09 32.53 -6.41
N HIS A 292 9.08 32.00 -5.19
CA HIS A 292 9.29 32.72 -3.95
C HIS A 292 10.25 31.96 -3.04
N THR A 293 11.19 32.67 -2.42
CA THR A 293 12.21 32.08 -1.54
C THR A 293 12.26 32.80 -0.19
N GLN A 294 12.22 32.03 0.89
CA GLN A 294 12.35 32.52 2.27
C GLN A 294 13.47 31.80 3.02
N LEU A 295 14.35 32.57 3.67
CA LEU A 295 15.44 32.06 4.49
C LEU A 295 15.20 32.41 5.96
N GLY A 296 15.54 31.48 6.86
CA GLY A 296 15.35 31.64 8.30
C GLY A 296 13.96 31.24 8.80
N VAL A 297 13.22 30.45 8.02
CA VAL A 297 11.87 29.94 8.34
C VAL A 297 11.89 28.41 8.42
N PRO A 298 10.87 27.74 9.00
CA PRO A 298 10.74 26.28 8.92
C PRO A 298 10.80 25.77 7.47
N ALA A 299 11.27 24.53 7.28
CA ALA A 299 11.41 23.95 5.96
C ALA A 299 10.03 23.76 5.29
N SER A 300 9.88 24.30 4.08
CA SER A 300 8.68 24.18 3.27
C SER A 300 9.02 24.18 1.79
N LEU A 301 8.26 23.41 1.02
CA LEU A 301 8.41 23.35 -0.44
C LEU A 301 7.05 23.05 -1.05
N ALA A 302 6.59 23.94 -1.93
CA ALA A 302 5.47 23.70 -2.82
C ALA A 302 5.86 24.10 -4.24
N VAL A 303 5.36 23.37 -5.22
CA VAL A 303 5.57 23.68 -6.64
C VAL A 303 4.21 23.67 -7.33
N THR A 304 4.00 24.67 -8.17
CA THR A 304 2.86 24.76 -9.09
C THR A 304 3.37 24.53 -10.51
N ALA A 305 2.76 23.63 -11.25
CA ALA A 305 3.08 23.39 -12.64
C ALA A 305 1.98 23.86 -13.58
N LEU A 306 2.41 24.35 -14.75
CA LEU A 306 1.54 24.77 -15.84
C LEU A 306 1.81 23.87 -17.04
N GLY A 307 0.76 23.25 -17.56
CA GLY A 307 0.78 22.47 -18.78
C GLY A 307 -0.20 23.01 -19.81
N ARG A 308 -0.12 22.51 -21.05
CA ARG A 308 -1.10 22.83 -22.11
C ARG A 308 -1.69 21.59 -22.73
N THR A 309 -3.00 21.63 -22.96
CA THR A 309 -3.73 20.68 -23.79
C THR A 309 -5.07 21.28 -24.21
N ALA A 310 -5.52 20.97 -25.43
CA ALA A 310 -6.85 21.33 -25.90
C ALA A 310 -7.92 20.32 -25.44
N THR A 311 -7.51 19.13 -25.01
CA THR A 311 -8.39 18.01 -24.66
C THR A 311 -7.90 17.37 -23.37
N PRO A 312 -8.12 18.03 -22.21
CA PRO A 312 -7.76 17.44 -20.92
C PRO A 312 -8.53 16.14 -20.69
N VAL A 313 -7.84 15.13 -20.16
CA VAL A 313 -8.44 13.83 -19.81
C VAL A 313 -8.92 13.90 -18.35
N PRO A 314 -10.22 13.68 -18.07
CA PRO A 314 -10.75 13.74 -16.71
C PRO A 314 -10.53 12.42 -15.94
N ALA A 315 -10.41 12.45 -14.62
CA ALA A 315 -10.43 11.25 -13.79
C ALA A 315 -11.81 10.54 -13.82
N GLY A 316 -12.90 11.28 -14.02
CA GLY A 316 -14.28 10.78 -13.93
C GLY A 316 -14.88 10.20 -15.22
N GLY A 317 -14.15 10.13 -16.33
CA GLY A 317 -14.74 9.79 -17.64
C GLY A 317 -15.02 8.30 -17.91
N GLY A 318 -14.64 7.39 -17.00
CA GLY A 318 -14.82 5.95 -17.12
C GLY A 318 -16.21 5.46 -16.67
N ALA A 319 -16.67 4.34 -17.24
CA ALA A 319 -17.97 3.73 -16.91
C ALA A 319 -17.83 2.33 -16.30
N ALA A 320 -18.84 1.89 -15.54
CA ALA A 320 -18.88 0.53 -15.02
C ALA A 320 -18.80 -0.51 -16.16
N GLY A 321 -17.86 -1.44 -16.05
CA GLY A 321 -17.52 -2.41 -17.10
C GLY A 321 -16.25 -2.06 -17.88
N ASP A 322 -15.80 -0.81 -17.85
CA ASP A 322 -14.55 -0.42 -18.51
C ASP A 322 -13.35 -1.13 -17.86
N PRO A 323 -12.37 -1.59 -18.66
CA PRO A 323 -11.14 -2.17 -18.13
C PRO A 323 -10.35 -1.10 -17.38
N LEU A 324 -9.83 -1.47 -16.21
CA LEU A 324 -8.90 -0.66 -15.44
C LEU A 324 -7.48 -1.14 -15.76
N ARG A 325 -6.65 -0.22 -16.26
CA ARG A 325 -5.29 -0.49 -16.72
C ARG A 325 -4.29 0.29 -15.88
N LEU A 326 -3.27 -0.40 -15.38
CA LEU A 326 -2.11 0.20 -14.75
C LEU A 326 -0.96 0.22 -15.75
N THR A 327 -0.43 1.42 -15.98
CA THR A 327 0.84 1.64 -16.69
C THR A 327 1.84 2.18 -15.70
N ILE A 328 2.87 1.40 -15.38
CA ILE A 328 3.76 1.69 -14.25
C ILE A 328 5.19 1.30 -14.59
N ASP A 329 6.12 2.11 -14.11
CA ASP A 329 7.53 1.84 -14.29
C ASP A 329 8.03 0.85 -13.24
N LEU A 330 8.46 -0.33 -13.69
CA LEU A 330 8.95 -1.40 -12.83
C LEU A 330 10.47 -1.34 -12.62
N ALA A 331 11.18 -0.51 -13.39
CA ALA A 331 12.60 -0.26 -13.12
C ALA A 331 12.75 0.55 -11.82
N GLY A 332 13.95 0.51 -11.25
CA GLY A 332 14.27 1.29 -10.07
C GLY A 332 14.40 0.45 -8.82
N ARG A 333 14.19 1.10 -7.67
CA ARG A 333 14.38 0.50 -6.34
C ARG A 333 13.57 1.24 -5.29
N TRP A 334 13.35 0.59 -4.15
CA TRP A 334 12.94 1.29 -2.94
C TRP A 334 13.95 2.39 -2.59
N ARG A 335 13.47 3.62 -2.41
CA ARG A 335 14.32 4.75 -2.04
C ARG A 335 14.94 4.48 -0.65
N PRO A 336 16.27 4.67 -0.46
CA PRO A 336 16.90 4.47 0.84
C PRO A 336 16.23 5.30 1.94
N GLY A 337 15.78 4.65 3.03
CA GLY A 337 15.03 5.29 4.12
C GLY A 337 13.51 5.40 3.89
N TYR A 338 12.99 4.92 2.76
CA TYR A 338 11.57 4.95 2.40
C TYR A 338 11.08 3.59 1.88
N HIS A 339 11.69 2.49 2.34
CA HIS A 339 11.32 1.13 1.93
C HIS A 339 9.83 0.87 2.12
N GLY A 340 9.20 0.30 1.08
CA GLY A 340 7.77 0.02 1.02
C GLY A 340 6.87 1.25 0.86
N ARG A 341 7.43 2.47 0.78
CA ARG A 341 6.66 3.73 0.68
C ARG A 341 6.96 4.51 -0.59
N GLN A 342 8.20 4.55 -1.06
CA GLN A 342 8.57 5.25 -2.29
C GLN A 342 9.46 4.39 -3.18
N TRP A 343 9.00 4.16 -4.41
CA TRP A 343 9.75 3.46 -5.43
C TRP A 343 10.37 4.46 -6.40
N ASP A 344 11.68 4.64 -6.35
CA ASP A 344 12.40 5.56 -7.21
C ASP A 344 12.74 4.89 -8.55
N SER A 345 11.95 5.19 -9.56
CA SER A 345 12.13 4.71 -10.94
C SER A 345 12.58 5.81 -11.90
N THR A 346 12.68 7.07 -11.45
CA THR A 346 12.85 8.23 -12.34
C THR A 346 14.21 8.91 -12.21
N SER A 347 14.86 8.86 -11.04
CA SER A 347 16.12 9.60 -10.80
C SER A 347 17.30 9.15 -11.64
N GLY A 348 17.27 7.91 -12.14
CA GLY A 348 18.32 7.32 -12.99
C GLY A 348 18.00 7.31 -14.49
N ARG A 349 16.87 7.88 -14.92
CA ARG A 349 16.42 7.81 -16.32
C ARG A 349 16.98 8.93 -17.18
N THR A 350 17.03 8.67 -18.47
CA THR A 350 17.35 9.70 -19.46
C THR A 350 16.16 10.63 -19.68
N ALA A 351 16.43 11.87 -20.07
CA ALA A 351 15.38 12.85 -20.35
C ALA A 351 14.41 12.41 -21.47
N ASP A 352 14.88 11.64 -22.45
CA ASP A 352 14.02 11.13 -23.53
C ASP A 352 13.07 10.03 -23.04
N GLU A 353 13.49 9.18 -22.11
CA GLU A 353 12.60 8.19 -21.48
C GLU A 353 11.54 8.88 -20.63
N LEU A 354 11.94 9.85 -19.81
CA LEU A 354 11.03 10.63 -18.98
C LEU A 354 10.00 11.39 -19.83
N ALA A 355 10.43 12.00 -20.93
CA ALA A 355 9.53 12.67 -21.88
C ALA A 355 8.51 11.71 -22.51
N ARG A 356 8.92 10.48 -22.89
CA ARG A 356 8.00 9.45 -23.40
C ARG A 356 6.99 9.01 -22.35
N MET A 357 7.42 8.86 -21.10
CA MET A 357 6.55 8.52 -19.98
C MET A 357 5.53 9.63 -19.71
N ALA A 358 5.94 10.89 -19.66
CA ALA A 358 5.05 12.04 -19.47
C ALA A 358 4.01 12.19 -20.61
N ALA A 359 4.38 11.85 -21.85
CA ALA A 359 3.49 11.92 -23.00
C ALA A 359 2.46 10.76 -23.09
N TYR A 360 2.51 9.78 -22.18
CA TYR A 360 1.73 8.54 -22.27
C TYR A 360 0.21 8.80 -22.40
N VAL A 361 -0.39 9.53 -21.46
CA VAL A 361 -1.84 9.74 -21.47
C VAL A 361 -2.25 10.63 -22.64
N ALA A 362 -1.47 11.65 -22.96
CA ALA A 362 -1.69 12.49 -24.13
C ALA A 362 -1.70 11.69 -25.45
N THR A 363 -0.92 10.61 -25.51
CA THR A 363 -0.85 9.71 -26.68
C THR A 363 -2.00 8.70 -26.70
N VAL A 364 -2.33 8.11 -25.55
CA VAL A 364 -3.34 7.04 -25.45
C VAL A 364 -4.78 7.58 -25.45
N GLN A 365 -5.00 8.80 -24.94
CA GLN A 365 -6.30 9.46 -24.80
C GLN A 365 -7.38 8.51 -24.21
N PRO A 366 -7.16 7.95 -23.01
CA PRO A 366 -8.15 7.11 -22.36
C PRO A 366 -9.40 7.95 -21.99
N ARG A 367 -10.49 7.27 -21.61
CA ARG A 367 -11.68 7.97 -21.15
C ARG A 367 -11.48 8.60 -19.77
N ALA A 368 -10.69 7.93 -18.93
CA ALA A 368 -10.24 8.46 -17.67
C ALA A 368 -8.78 8.13 -17.39
N ALA A 369 -8.11 9.01 -16.67
CA ALA A 369 -6.74 8.84 -16.20
C ALA A 369 -6.57 9.41 -14.80
N LYS A 370 -5.67 8.82 -14.03
CA LYS A 370 -5.18 9.37 -12.77
C LYS A 370 -3.75 8.93 -12.49
N ASP A 371 -2.91 9.82 -11.97
CA ASP A 371 -1.57 9.50 -11.49
C ASP A 371 -1.62 8.63 -10.22
N VAL A 372 -0.64 7.75 -10.01
CA VAL A 372 -0.54 6.98 -8.77
C VAL A 372 0.15 7.82 -7.69
N SER A 373 -0.67 8.54 -6.92
CA SER A 373 -0.26 9.42 -5.83
C SER A 373 -0.08 8.69 -4.47
N MET A 374 -0.01 9.47 -3.38
CA MET A 374 0.23 9.06 -1.99
C MET A 374 -0.78 8.05 -1.40
N ALA A 375 -1.94 7.88 -2.05
CA ALA A 375 -2.92 6.85 -1.66
C ALA A 375 -2.52 5.44 -2.15
N GLY A 376 -1.44 5.34 -2.94
CA GLY A 376 -0.98 4.14 -3.62
C GLY A 376 -1.90 3.70 -4.75
N ILE A 377 -1.52 2.61 -5.43
CA ILE A 377 -2.23 2.09 -6.60
C ILE A 377 -3.72 1.85 -6.28
N ALA A 378 -4.00 1.15 -5.18
CA ALA A 378 -5.38 0.81 -4.83
C ALA A 378 -6.20 2.03 -4.39
N GLY A 379 -5.58 2.98 -3.67
CA GLY A 379 -6.22 4.23 -3.27
C GLY A 379 -6.53 5.13 -4.46
N THR A 380 -5.58 5.30 -5.39
CA THR A 380 -5.80 6.05 -6.64
C THR A 380 -6.89 5.42 -7.48
N ALA A 381 -6.96 4.08 -7.59
CA ALA A 381 -8.06 3.42 -8.29
C ALA A 381 -9.43 3.76 -7.67
N GLY A 382 -9.48 3.90 -6.34
CA GLY A 382 -10.67 4.37 -5.63
C GLY A 382 -10.99 5.84 -5.89
N MET A 383 -9.98 6.72 -5.98
CA MET A 383 -10.18 8.14 -6.32
C MET A 383 -10.71 8.30 -7.76
N LEU A 384 -10.13 7.58 -8.73
CA LEU A 384 -10.61 7.56 -10.11
C LEU A 384 -12.05 7.05 -10.18
N ALA A 385 -12.36 5.98 -9.45
CA ALA A 385 -13.72 5.44 -9.40
C ALA A 385 -14.72 6.40 -8.72
N GLU A 386 -14.31 7.06 -7.63
CA GLU A 386 -15.13 8.06 -6.92
C GLU A 386 -15.49 9.24 -7.84
N ALA A 387 -14.50 9.79 -8.56
CA ALA A 387 -14.70 10.87 -9.52
C ALA A 387 -15.72 10.48 -10.61
N GLY A 388 -15.72 9.23 -11.06
CA GLY A 388 -16.67 8.69 -12.04
C GLY A 388 -18.01 8.20 -11.45
N GLY A 389 -18.22 8.27 -10.14
CA GLY A 389 -19.45 7.78 -9.49
C GLY A 389 -19.62 6.25 -9.56
N VAL A 390 -18.51 5.51 -9.68
CA VAL A 390 -18.45 4.05 -9.80
C VAL A 390 -17.60 3.45 -8.67
N GLY A 391 -17.35 2.15 -8.70
CA GLY A 391 -16.30 1.52 -7.89
C GLY A 391 -15.28 0.80 -8.76
N ALA A 392 -14.28 0.17 -8.14
CA ALA A 392 -13.25 -0.59 -8.83
C ALA A 392 -13.09 -1.99 -8.24
N GLU A 393 -12.74 -2.94 -9.09
CA GLU A 393 -12.26 -4.26 -8.70
C GLU A 393 -10.88 -4.49 -9.33
N ILE A 394 -9.88 -4.78 -8.50
CA ILE A 394 -8.50 -5.02 -8.90
C ILE A 394 -8.22 -6.52 -8.84
N ASP A 395 -7.69 -7.03 -9.94
CA ASP A 395 -7.23 -8.41 -10.08
C ASP A 395 -5.82 -8.52 -9.52
N VAL A 396 -5.72 -9.02 -8.29
CA VAL A 396 -4.49 -8.99 -7.50
C VAL A 396 -3.31 -9.65 -8.22
N ALA A 397 -3.55 -10.78 -8.90
CA ALA A 397 -2.51 -11.50 -9.65
C ALA A 397 -2.12 -10.85 -10.99
N ALA A 398 -2.92 -9.90 -11.49
CA ALA A 398 -2.67 -9.21 -12.75
C ALA A 398 -1.97 -7.84 -12.57
N VAL A 399 -1.72 -7.42 -11.33
CA VAL A 399 -1.00 -6.16 -11.05
C VAL A 399 0.48 -6.32 -11.41
N PRO A 400 1.02 -5.56 -12.39
CA PRO A 400 2.43 -5.58 -12.72
C PRO A 400 3.25 -5.09 -11.52
N ARG A 401 4.34 -5.78 -11.19
CA ARG A 401 5.13 -5.56 -9.97
C ARG A 401 6.62 -5.84 -10.20
N PRO A 402 7.54 -5.04 -9.62
CA PRO A 402 8.97 -5.33 -9.67
C PRO A 402 9.30 -6.67 -8.97
N GLY A 403 10.34 -7.35 -9.45
CA GLY A 403 10.86 -8.53 -8.77
C GLY A 403 11.33 -8.19 -7.36
N GLY A 404 10.83 -8.91 -6.35
CA GLY A 404 11.23 -8.75 -4.95
C GLY A 404 10.47 -7.69 -4.14
N ALA A 405 9.53 -6.94 -4.73
CA ALA A 405 8.62 -6.09 -3.96
C ALA A 405 7.47 -6.94 -3.37
N ASP A 406 7.18 -6.81 -2.08
CA ASP A 406 5.97 -7.38 -1.50
C ASP A 406 4.73 -6.63 -2.03
N LEU A 407 3.60 -7.34 -2.13
CA LEU A 407 2.44 -6.78 -2.82
C LEU A 407 1.76 -5.69 -2.00
N GLY A 408 1.67 -5.83 -0.67
CA GLY A 408 1.01 -4.83 0.17
C GLY A 408 1.71 -3.49 0.09
N SER A 409 3.04 -3.46 0.19
CA SER A 409 3.82 -2.26 -0.01
C SER A 409 3.67 -1.73 -1.43
N TRP A 410 3.70 -2.59 -2.45
CA TRP A 410 3.55 -2.14 -3.84
C TRP A 410 2.19 -1.47 -4.12
N LEU A 411 1.10 -2.03 -3.60
CA LEU A 411 -0.25 -1.47 -3.76
C LEU A 411 -0.48 -0.19 -2.95
N THR A 412 0.39 0.14 -2.00
CA THR A 412 0.26 1.29 -1.10
C THR A 412 1.38 2.32 -1.20
N CYS A 413 2.42 2.06 -1.99
CA CYS A 413 3.53 2.99 -2.18
C CYS A 413 3.22 4.08 -3.22
N PHE A 414 4.01 5.15 -3.17
CA PHE A 414 4.14 6.12 -4.25
C PHE A 414 5.21 5.62 -5.25
N PRO A 415 4.84 5.23 -6.48
CA PRO A 415 5.79 4.90 -7.54
C PRO A 415 6.31 6.16 -8.21
N GLY A 416 7.56 6.13 -8.69
CA GLY A 416 8.14 7.24 -9.43
C GLY A 416 7.34 7.61 -10.68
N PHE A 417 6.80 6.61 -11.39
CA PHE A 417 5.84 6.82 -12.47
C PHE A 417 4.80 5.71 -12.46
N GLY A 418 3.53 6.07 -12.38
CA GLY A 418 2.39 5.17 -12.48
C GLY A 418 1.14 5.94 -12.90
N MET A 419 0.38 5.36 -13.84
CA MET A 419 -0.86 5.92 -14.37
C MET A 419 -1.93 4.84 -14.34
N LEU A 420 -3.05 5.13 -13.68
CA LEU A 420 -4.27 4.34 -13.80
C LEU A 420 -5.13 4.96 -14.89
N THR A 421 -5.59 4.13 -15.81
CA THR A 421 -6.43 4.56 -16.93
C THR A 421 -7.63 3.65 -17.07
N ALA A 422 -8.77 4.22 -17.45
CA ALA A 422 -9.98 3.47 -17.72
C ALA A 422 -10.56 3.83 -19.10
N GLY A 423 -11.05 2.81 -19.80
CA GLY A 423 -11.51 2.95 -21.18
C GLY A 423 -10.37 3.20 -22.18
N GLY A 424 -10.64 2.93 -23.45
CA GLY A 424 -9.65 3.09 -24.53
C GLY A 424 -8.64 1.94 -24.67
N THR A 425 -8.09 1.81 -25.87
CA THR A 425 -7.13 0.75 -26.27
C THR A 425 -5.91 1.32 -26.99
N GLY A 426 -5.63 2.62 -26.82
CA GLY A 426 -4.46 3.25 -27.40
C GLY A 426 -3.16 2.63 -26.88
N ALA A 427 -2.11 2.71 -27.68
CA ALA A 427 -0.76 2.30 -27.31
C ALA A 427 0.18 3.49 -27.48
N ALA A 428 1.19 3.58 -26.63
CA ALA A 428 2.23 4.59 -26.70
C ALA A 428 3.61 3.93 -26.65
N PRO A 429 4.63 4.48 -27.34
CA PRO A 429 5.99 3.98 -27.23
C PRO A 429 6.56 4.32 -25.85
N LEU A 430 6.71 3.31 -25.00
CA LEU A 430 7.25 3.43 -23.65
C LEU A 430 8.60 2.72 -23.54
N PRO A 431 9.45 3.09 -22.56
CA PRO A 431 10.63 2.30 -22.21
C PRO A 431 10.23 0.85 -21.86
N GLU A 432 11.08 -0.13 -22.17
CA GLU A 432 10.81 -1.57 -21.96
C GLU A 432 10.46 -1.93 -20.51
N SER A 433 11.01 -1.19 -19.55
CA SER A 433 10.77 -1.35 -18.12
C SER A 433 9.40 -0.85 -17.64
N VAL A 434 8.68 -0.09 -18.47
CA VAL A 434 7.33 0.37 -18.16
C VAL A 434 6.34 -0.69 -18.59
N ALA A 435 5.69 -1.31 -17.60
CA ALA A 435 4.70 -2.34 -17.83
C ALA A 435 3.31 -1.70 -17.95
N THR A 436 2.53 -2.18 -18.92
CA THR A 436 1.12 -1.82 -19.10
C THR A 436 0.28 -3.09 -19.03
N ALA A 437 -0.65 -3.16 -18.08
CA ALA A 437 -1.53 -4.32 -17.93
C ALA A 437 -2.95 -3.90 -17.54
N VAL A 438 -3.95 -4.58 -18.11
CA VAL A 438 -5.31 -4.55 -17.56
C VAL A 438 -5.30 -5.36 -16.27
N CYS A 439 -5.46 -4.67 -15.14
CA CYS A 439 -5.35 -5.26 -13.81
C CYS A 439 -6.66 -5.17 -13.03
N GLY A 440 -7.79 -4.93 -13.72
CA GLY A 440 -9.08 -4.82 -13.07
C GLY A 440 -10.16 -4.26 -13.99
N ARG A 441 -11.26 -3.81 -13.39
CA ARG A 441 -12.37 -3.13 -14.06
C ARG A 441 -13.08 -2.16 -13.14
N LEU A 442 -13.77 -1.19 -13.75
CA LEU A 442 -14.74 -0.37 -13.05
C LEU A 442 -16.05 -1.16 -12.84
N THR A 443 -16.76 -0.90 -11.74
CA THR A 443 -17.96 -1.63 -11.32
C THR A 443 -19.03 -0.68 -10.81
N ARG A 444 -20.28 -1.15 -10.71
CA ARG A 444 -21.39 -0.30 -10.22
C ARG A 444 -21.38 -0.06 -8.71
N ARG A 445 -20.79 -0.96 -7.93
CA ARG A 445 -20.79 -0.87 -6.47
C ARG A 445 -19.61 0.01 -6.04
N PRO A 446 -19.82 1.12 -5.30
CA PRO A 446 -18.75 2.00 -4.85
C PRO A 446 -17.66 1.31 -4.04
N GLY A 447 -16.51 1.98 -3.93
CA GLY A 447 -15.33 1.49 -3.22
C GLY A 447 -14.43 0.61 -4.09
N VAL A 448 -13.36 0.08 -3.47
CA VAL A 448 -12.34 -0.75 -4.12
C VAL A 448 -12.35 -2.16 -3.53
N ARG A 449 -12.35 -3.15 -4.41
CA ARG A 449 -12.29 -4.57 -4.07
C ARG A 449 -11.08 -5.25 -4.71
N LEU A 450 -10.58 -6.28 -4.04
CA LEU A 450 -9.51 -7.12 -4.52
C LEU A 450 -10.09 -8.48 -4.91
N ARG A 451 -9.92 -8.88 -6.17
CA ARG A 451 -10.27 -10.22 -6.66
C ARG A 451 -9.04 -11.12 -6.59
N TRP A 452 -9.22 -12.26 -5.94
CA TRP A 452 -8.20 -13.25 -5.70
C TRP A 452 -8.30 -14.43 -6.69
N PRO A 453 -7.22 -15.19 -6.91
CA PRO A 453 -7.22 -16.33 -7.85
C PRO A 453 -8.21 -17.44 -7.51
N ASP A 454 -8.60 -17.59 -6.25
CA ASP A 454 -9.61 -18.55 -5.80
C ASP A 454 -11.05 -18.07 -6.04
N GLY A 455 -11.23 -16.91 -6.69
CA GLY A 455 -12.52 -16.29 -6.95
C GLY A 455 -13.07 -15.49 -5.77
N ALA A 456 -12.40 -15.47 -4.61
CA ALA A 456 -12.81 -14.63 -3.51
C ALA A 456 -12.65 -13.15 -3.86
N VAL A 457 -13.52 -12.31 -3.29
CA VAL A 457 -13.45 -10.85 -3.44
C VAL A 457 -13.47 -10.23 -2.05
N THR A 458 -12.40 -9.51 -1.70
CA THR A 458 -12.29 -8.80 -0.41
C THR A 458 -12.43 -7.30 -0.62
N ALA A 459 -12.97 -6.59 0.37
CA ALA A 459 -13.03 -5.13 0.34
C ALA A 459 -11.67 -4.55 0.75
N ALA A 460 -11.11 -3.64 -0.06
CA ALA A 460 -9.92 -2.85 0.30
C ALA A 460 -10.32 -1.45 0.79
N LEU A 461 -11.30 -0.83 0.14
CA LEU A 461 -11.87 0.46 0.50
C LEU A 461 -13.39 0.35 0.41
N PRO A 462 -14.15 0.52 1.51
CA PRO A 462 -15.59 0.28 1.53
C PRO A 462 -16.42 1.36 0.81
N GLY A 463 -15.85 2.54 0.53
CA GLY A 463 -16.55 3.67 -0.04
C GLY A 463 -15.61 4.72 -0.66
N ALA A 464 -15.98 5.99 -0.54
CA ALA A 464 -15.23 7.13 -1.06
C ALA A 464 -13.82 7.21 -0.44
N VAL A 465 -12.85 7.64 -1.26
CA VAL A 465 -11.45 7.81 -0.84
C VAL A 465 -11.19 9.21 -0.34
N THR A 466 -11.73 10.22 -1.03
CA THR A 466 -11.52 11.64 -0.73
C THR A 466 -12.74 12.28 -0.05
N GLY A 467 -13.95 11.84 -0.41
CA GLY A 467 -15.20 12.49 -0.02
C GLY A 467 -15.57 13.69 -0.90
N LEU A 468 -14.83 13.95 -1.98
CA LEU A 468 -15.16 14.99 -2.97
C LEU A 468 -16.30 14.55 -3.90
N GLY A 469 -16.61 13.26 -3.96
CA GLY A 469 -17.73 12.75 -4.77
C GLY A 469 -17.44 12.80 -6.27
N THR A 470 -18.50 12.81 -7.07
CA THR A 470 -18.39 12.84 -8.54
C THR A 470 -17.80 14.16 -9.01
N ALA A 471 -16.91 14.07 -9.99
CA ALA A 471 -16.17 15.20 -10.54
C ALA A 471 -17.06 16.16 -11.36
#